data_AF-A0ABD5VD10-F1
#
_entry.id   AF-A0ABD5VD10-F1
#
_cell.length_a   1.000
_cell.length_b   1.000
_cell.length_c   1.000
_cell.angle_alpha   90.00
_cell.angle_beta   90.00
_cell.angle_gamma   90.00
#
_symmetry.space_group_name_H-M   'P 1'
#
loop_
_entity.id
_entity.type
_entity.pdbx_description
1 polymer ?
#
loop_
_entity_poly.entity_id
_entity_poly.type
_entity_poly.pdbx_seq_one_letter_code
_entity_poly.pdbx_strand_id
1 'polypeptide(L)'
;MRASRRRVLATAGTALLGGCSAFSGDDGDSDGSTMPAPFLVEPGDWAHPGHGPGNARRAPGDAAPRQFSDGATWRRSLSASTVDSVAPPVVADGVAYVAFVGLDRGTEFARLVALDLDTGAVRWTVEVSGTAYAGAPRVAGETVLWRGGADTLYALHAADGSERWTWRVRNHVEPVVARGLALVTVPAEAGEGAEELVAVDVRDGDAVWTRREAERGWIPHAADDERFYVTRTVEGDGAGALLALDPRTGENAWSAGGVAPRSLVVGGGRAFSSIAASEGSELLALGASDGDSAWSRSPPVERETDDGVVAGEETVAAATEAFVVASQDFHGRAPNRVVVRDAATGDVTWTVGDDDSSGAPTALPFVCGDALYVPVEAAAAGDDGDDAQRTGPALSVHALADGTVRERQGLDVDELVHAVVADGSLVATARPSGDAVSVDAW
;
A
#
# COMPACT_ATOMS: atom_id res chain seq x y z
N MET A 1 -11.64 -2.84 -29.92
CA MET A 1 -10.60 -3.89 -29.85
C MET A 1 -9.25 -3.20 -29.68
N ARG A 2 -8.85 -2.92 -28.44
CA ARG A 2 -7.53 -2.38 -28.12
C ARG A 2 -6.55 -3.55 -28.05
N ALA A 3 -5.44 -3.45 -28.76
CA ALA A 3 -4.37 -4.44 -28.69
C ALA A 3 -3.62 -4.25 -27.37
N SER A 4 -3.83 -5.18 -26.43
CA SER A 4 -2.98 -5.37 -25.25
C SER A 4 -1.52 -5.41 -25.71
N ARG A 5 -0.69 -4.50 -25.17
CA ARG A 5 0.75 -4.46 -25.44
C ARG A 5 1.42 -5.61 -24.70
N ARG A 6 1.28 -6.83 -25.20
CA ARG A 6 2.08 -7.97 -24.79
C ARG A 6 3.53 -7.74 -25.21
N ARG A 7 4.39 -7.30 -24.30
CA ARG A 7 5.84 -7.48 -24.43
C ARG A 7 6.21 -8.79 -23.76
N VAL A 8 6.38 -9.83 -24.59
CA VAL A 8 7.15 -11.02 -24.18
C VAL A 8 8.60 -10.56 -24.05
N LEU A 9 9.11 -10.44 -22.83
CA LEU A 9 10.54 -10.33 -22.59
C LEU A 9 11.18 -11.69 -22.92
N ALA A 10 11.60 -11.84 -24.16
CA ALA A 10 12.46 -12.93 -24.57
C ALA A 10 13.84 -12.75 -23.91
N THR A 11 14.20 -13.68 -23.04
CA THR A 11 15.52 -13.83 -22.46
C THR A 11 16.54 -14.05 -23.58
N ALA A 12 17.23 -12.98 -24.01
CA ALA A 12 18.37 -13.11 -24.90
C ALA A 12 19.60 -13.50 -24.07
N GLY A 13 19.77 -14.81 -23.86
CA GLY A 13 21.03 -15.37 -23.40
C GLY A 13 22.10 -15.18 -24.48
N THR A 14 23.02 -14.24 -24.29
CA THR A 14 24.27 -14.20 -25.06
C THR A 14 25.18 -15.32 -24.59
N ALA A 15 25.15 -16.44 -25.31
CA ALA A 15 26.19 -17.46 -25.26
C ALA A 15 27.47 -16.93 -25.92
N LEU A 16 28.49 -16.62 -25.13
CA LEU A 16 29.86 -16.55 -25.61
C LEU A 16 30.44 -17.96 -25.63
N LEU A 17 30.47 -18.57 -26.81
CA LEU A 17 31.24 -19.77 -27.07
C LEU A 17 32.73 -19.41 -27.11
N GLY A 18 33.48 -19.93 -26.14
CA GLY A 18 34.94 -19.93 -26.14
C GLY A 18 35.44 -21.07 -25.23
N GLY A 19 35.64 -22.25 -25.79
CA GLY A 19 36.21 -23.39 -25.07
C GLY A 19 37.73 -23.34 -25.00
N CYS A 20 38.31 -23.82 -23.88
CA CYS A 20 39.05 -25.09 -23.81
C CYS A 20 39.72 -25.32 -22.44
N SER A 21 39.54 -26.56 -21.95
CA SER A 21 40.43 -27.39 -21.11
C SER A 21 40.76 -27.02 -19.65
N ALA A 22 40.06 -27.73 -18.75
CA ALA A 22 40.55 -28.62 -17.69
C ALA A 22 41.67 -28.16 -16.74
N PHE A 23 41.32 -28.02 -15.45
CA PHE A 23 42.07 -28.60 -14.34
C PHE A 23 41.11 -28.95 -13.19
N SER A 24 41.25 -30.17 -12.67
CA SER A 24 40.58 -30.71 -11.50
C SER A 24 41.09 -30.06 -10.21
N GLY A 25 40.17 -29.69 -9.32
CA GLY A 25 40.43 -29.27 -7.96
C GLY A 25 39.12 -29.20 -7.20
N ASP A 26 38.82 -30.27 -6.47
CA ASP A 26 37.87 -30.30 -5.37
C ASP A 26 38.34 -29.31 -4.31
N ASP A 27 37.48 -28.35 -3.97
CA ASP A 27 37.44 -27.71 -2.65
C ASP A 27 36.03 -27.12 -2.51
N GLY A 28 35.29 -27.68 -1.57
CA GLY A 28 33.96 -27.23 -1.20
C GLY A 28 34.02 -25.84 -0.59
N ASP A 29 33.33 -24.91 -1.26
CA ASP A 29 32.81 -23.70 -0.66
C ASP A 29 31.41 -23.48 -1.25
N SER A 30 30.42 -24.13 -0.66
CA SER A 30 29.02 -23.75 -0.83
C SER A 30 28.70 -22.63 0.15
N ASP A 31 29.45 -21.52 0.07
CA ASP A 31 29.09 -20.29 0.72
C ASP A 31 28.63 -19.31 -0.36
N GLY A 32 27.31 -19.30 -0.55
CA GLY A 32 26.69 -18.67 -1.69
C GLY A 32 25.19 -18.79 -1.56
N SER A 33 24.62 -18.21 -0.49
CA SER A 33 23.21 -17.85 -0.46
C SER A 33 22.97 -16.84 -1.59
N THR A 34 22.82 -17.34 -2.81
CA THR A 34 22.39 -16.54 -3.96
C THR A 34 20.98 -16.10 -3.65
N MET A 35 20.85 -14.81 -3.35
CA MET A 35 19.57 -14.17 -3.15
C MET A 35 18.58 -14.52 -4.26
N PRO A 36 17.29 -14.61 -3.93
CA PRO A 36 16.24 -14.55 -4.92
C PRO A 36 16.51 -13.52 -6.00
N ALA A 37 16.29 -13.90 -7.25
CA ALA A 37 16.13 -12.90 -8.29
C ALA A 37 14.93 -12.01 -7.91
N PRO A 38 15.07 -10.67 -7.97
CA PRO A 38 13.95 -9.79 -7.69
C PRO A 38 12.88 -9.98 -8.76
N PHE A 39 11.60 -9.90 -8.35
CA PHE A 39 10.52 -9.77 -9.32
C PHE A 39 10.56 -8.36 -9.91
N LEU A 40 10.50 -8.29 -11.24
CA LEU A 40 10.23 -7.05 -11.93
C LEU A 40 8.71 -6.87 -11.94
N VAL A 41 8.24 -5.82 -11.31
CA VAL A 41 6.86 -5.34 -11.44
C VAL A 41 6.88 -4.25 -12.49
N GLU A 42 5.95 -4.30 -13.45
CA GLU A 42 5.83 -3.23 -14.44
C GLU A 42 5.51 -1.91 -13.72
N PRO A 43 6.19 -0.78 -14.02
CA PRO A 43 5.99 0.45 -13.26
C PRO A 43 4.54 0.95 -13.23
N GLY A 44 3.76 0.62 -14.27
CA GLY A 44 2.35 0.95 -14.38
C GLY A 44 1.39 0.07 -13.58
N ASP A 45 1.88 -1.01 -12.97
CA ASP A 45 1.11 -1.86 -12.07
C ASP A 45 1.04 -1.25 -10.66
N TRP A 46 -0.02 -1.58 -9.94
CA TRP A 46 -0.23 -1.26 -8.52
C TRP A 46 -0.18 -2.55 -7.71
N ALA A 47 0.97 -3.23 -7.70
CA ALA A 47 1.11 -4.59 -7.18
C ALA A 47 1.06 -4.70 -5.63
N HIS A 48 1.16 -3.57 -4.93
CA HIS A 48 1.10 -3.48 -3.47
C HIS A 48 0.05 -2.45 -3.03
N PRO A 49 -0.48 -2.51 -1.79
CA PRO A 49 -1.47 -1.54 -1.30
C PRO A 49 -1.00 -0.09 -1.44
N GLY A 50 0.31 0.12 -1.26
CA GLY A 50 0.99 1.40 -1.41
C GLY A 50 1.66 1.62 -2.77
N HIS A 51 1.16 1.01 -3.85
CA HIS A 51 1.76 0.86 -5.20
C HIS A 51 2.98 -0.07 -5.22
N GLY A 52 3.98 0.19 -4.37
CA GLY A 52 5.20 -0.60 -4.26
C GLY A 52 5.63 -0.84 -2.80
N PRO A 53 6.79 -1.49 -2.57
CA PRO A 53 7.29 -1.83 -1.24
C PRO A 53 7.54 -0.62 -0.33
N GLY A 54 7.82 0.54 -0.91
CA GLY A 54 8.04 1.79 -0.17
C GLY A 54 6.75 2.46 0.31
N ASN A 55 5.57 1.93 -0.03
CA ASN A 55 4.28 2.57 0.22
C ASN A 55 4.14 4.01 -0.34
N ALA A 56 4.91 4.36 -1.38
CA ALA A 56 4.94 5.70 -1.94
C ALA A 56 3.60 6.17 -2.55
N ARG A 57 2.65 5.25 -2.81
CA ARG A 57 1.37 5.48 -3.48
C ARG A 57 1.54 6.36 -4.73
N ARG A 58 2.56 6.05 -5.51
CA ARG A 58 3.00 6.83 -6.67
C ARG A 58 3.16 5.94 -7.89
N ALA A 59 2.28 6.10 -8.87
CA ALA A 59 2.38 5.47 -10.18
C ALA A 59 3.03 6.42 -11.22
N PRO A 60 3.59 5.90 -12.34
CA PRO A 60 4.00 6.72 -13.48
C PRO A 60 2.79 7.32 -14.18
N GLY A 61 2.97 8.44 -14.89
CA GLY A 61 1.86 9.23 -15.45
C GLY A 61 1.00 8.50 -16.48
N ASP A 62 1.50 7.43 -17.09
CA ASP A 62 0.76 6.59 -18.04
C ASP A 62 -0.02 5.44 -17.39
N ALA A 63 0.05 5.27 -16.07
CA ALA A 63 -0.76 4.31 -15.33
C ALA A 63 -2.23 4.74 -15.19
N ALA A 64 -2.51 6.05 -15.25
CA ALA A 64 -3.88 6.57 -15.26
C ALA A 64 -4.49 6.54 -16.67
N PRO A 65 -5.83 6.46 -16.78
CA PRO A 65 -6.51 6.71 -18.04
C PRO A 65 -6.12 8.07 -18.63
N ARG A 66 -5.88 8.12 -19.94
CA ARG A 66 -5.62 9.41 -20.63
C ARG A 66 -6.80 10.37 -20.57
N GLN A 67 -8.00 9.80 -20.46
CA GLN A 67 -9.26 10.48 -20.27
C GLN A 67 -10.18 9.50 -19.56
N PHE A 68 -10.93 9.98 -18.57
CA PHE A 68 -11.97 9.18 -17.94
C PHE A 68 -13.16 9.00 -18.88
N SER A 69 -13.74 7.80 -18.90
CA SER A 69 -14.99 7.54 -19.59
C SER A 69 -16.18 8.16 -18.85
N ASP A 70 -17.26 8.43 -19.58
CA ASP A 70 -18.55 8.77 -19.01
C ASP A 70 -19.12 7.51 -18.31
N GLY A 71 -18.77 7.34 -17.03
CA GLY A 71 -19.11 6.18 -16.21
C GLY A 71 -18.10 5.03 -16.33
N ALA A 72 -18.28 4.01 -15.49
CA ALA A 72 -17.39 2.85 -15.44
C ALA A 72 -17.50 2.01 -16.73
N THR A 73 -16.35 1.61 -17.27
CA THR A 73 -16.24 0.65 -18.38
C THR A 73 -16.85 -0.70 -18.00
N TRP A 74 -16.66 -1.13 -16.75
CA TRP A 74 -17.37 -2.25 -16.16
C TRP A 74 -17.57 -2.08 -14.66
N ARG A 75 -18.60 -2.74 -14.13
CA ARG A 75 -18.94 -2.80 -12.70
C ARG A 75 -19.19 -4.24 -12.29
N ARG A 76 -18.55 -4.68 -11.21
CA ARG A 76 -18.68 -6.02 -10.67
C ARG A 76 -19.13 -5.97 -9.21
N SER A 77 -20.30 -6.54 -8.95
CA SER A 77 -20.77 -6.77 -7.58
C SER A 77 -20.26 -8.12 -7.05
N LEU A 78 -19.66 -8.10 -5.87
CA LEU A 78 -19.19 -9.25 -5.11
C LEU A 78 -20.11 -9.41 -3.90
N SER A 79 -20.95 -10.44 -3.93
CA SER A 79 -22.02 -10.63 -2.93
C SER A 79 -21.52 -11.28 -1.63
N ALA A 80 -22.07 -10.80 -0.52
CA ALA A 80 -22.00 -11.38 0.82
C ALA A 80 -23.35 -11.21 1.53
N SER A 81 -23.55 -11.82 2.71
CA SER A 81 -24.71 -11.46 3.55
C SER A 81 -24.45 -10.17 4.32
N THR A 82 -23.18 -9.82 4.58
CA THR A 82 -22.73 -8.52 5.08
C THR A 82 -21.27 -8.35 4.67
N VAL A 83 -20.83 -7.12 4.41
CA VAL A 83 -19.42 -6.77 4.24
C VAL A 83 -19.01 -5.85 5.37
N ASP A 84 -17.95 -6.21 6.09
CA ASP A 84 -17.46 -5.41 7.23
C ASP A 84 -16.26 -4.54 6.83
N SER A 85 -15.27 -5.10 6.15
CA SER A 85 -14.13 -4.34 5.61
C SER A 85 -13.66 -4.83 4.24
N VAL A 86 -13.09 -3.91 3.47
CA VAL A 86 -12.51 -4.16 2.15
C VAL A 86 -11.09 -3.62 2.20
N ALA A 87 -10.11 -4.42 1.80
CA ALA A 87 -8.73 -3.99 1.72
C ALA A 87 -8.47 -3.19 0.43
N PRO A 88 -7.40 -2.37 0.36
CA PRO A 88 -7.00 -1.71 -0.86
C PRO A 88 -6.86 -2.70 -2.03
N PRO A 89 -7.45 -2.43 -3.20
CA PRO A 89 -7.24 -3.25 -4.38
C PRO A 89 -5.79 -3.15 -4.83
N VAL A 90 -5.26 -4.25 -5.39
CA VAL A 90 -3.99 -4.26 -6.11
C VAL A 90 -4.22 -4.71 -7.53
N VAL A 91 -3.47 -4.15 -8.47
CA VAL A 91 -3.61 -4.45 -9.90
C VAL A 91 -2.24 -4.78 -10.44
N ALA A 92 -2.09 -5.96 -11.04
CA ALA A 92 -0.85 -6.39 -11.66
C ALA A 92 -1.14 -7.33 -12.84
N ASP A 93 -0.34 -7.25 -13.90
CA ASP A 93 -0.43 -8.13 -15.07
C ASP A 93 -1.87 -8.25 -15.65
N GLY A 94 -2.61 -7.14 -15.66
CA GLY A 94 -3.99 -7.09 -16.15
C GLY A 94 -5.01 -7.82 -15.26
N VAL A 95 -4.71 -7.97 -13.96
CA VAL A 95 -5.60 -8.57 -12.95
C VAL A 95 -5.79 -7.62 -11.79
N ALA A 96 -7.04 -7.34 -11.43
CA ALA A 96 -7.39 -6.66 -10.19
C ALA A 96 -7.69 -7.68 -9.09
N TYR A 97 -7.02 -7.56 -7.95
CA TYR A 97 -7.22 -8.40 -6.78
C TYR A 97 -7.89 -7.59 -5.67
N VAL A 98 -9.03 -8.09 -5.19
CA VAL A 98 -9.83 -7.43 -4.14
C VAL A 98 -10.03 -8.40 -3.00
N ALA A 99 -9.63 -7.98 -1.80
CA ALA A 99 -9.84 -8.74 -0.57
C ALA A 99 -10.87 -8.03 0.32
N PHE A 100 -11.76 -8.81 0.93
CA PHE A 100 -12.75 -8.29 1.86
C PHE A 100 -13.14 -9.35 2.89
N VAL A 101 -13.70 -8.89 4.00
CA VAL A 101 -14.31 -9.75 5.02
C VAL A 101 -15.79 -9.48 5.12
N GLY A 102 -16.52 -10.52 5.50
CA GLY A 102 -17.95 -10.44 5.63
C GLY A 102 -18.52 -11.58 6.43
N LEU A 103 -19.85 -11.60 6.48
CA LEU A 103 -20.62 -12.70 7.04
C LEU A 103 -21.35 -13.39 5.89
N ASP A 104 -21.37 -14.72 5.90
CA ASP A 104 -22.32 -15.51 5.14
C ASP A 104 -23.09 -16.43 6.08
N ARG A 105 -24.41 -16.25 6.14
CA ARG A 105 -25.31 -16.99 7.05
C ARG A 105 -24.82 -17.04 8.51
N GLY A 106 -24.25 -15.93 8.99
CA GLY A 106 -23.72 -15.80 10.36
C GLY A 106 -22.33 -16.39 10.59
N THR A 107 -21.64 -16.84 9.53
CA THR A 107 -20.24 -17.28 9.59
C THR A 107 -19.33 -16.22 8.98
N GLU A 108 -18.31 -15.79 9.72
CA GLU A 108 -17.28 -14.88 9.23
C GLU A 108 -16.45 -15.52 8.12
N PHE A 109 -16.06 -14.73 7.13
CA PHE A 109 -15.13 -15.16 6.10
C PHE A 109 -14.22 -14.00 5.66
N ALA A 110 -13.05 -14.37 5.16
CA ALA A 110 -12.21 -13.53 4.34
C ALA A 110 -12.22 -14.08 2.90
N ARG A 111 -12.38 -13.21 1.91
CA ARG A 111 -12.40 -13.59 0.49
C ARG A 111 -11.42 -12.74 -0.30
N LEU A 112 -10.64 -13.39 -1.16
CA LEU A 112 -9.79 -12.77 -2.18
C LEU A 112 -10.34 -13.12 -3.55
N VAL A 113 -10.63 -12.12 -4.38
CA VAL A 113 -11.17 -12.28 -5.72
C VAL A 113 -10.21 -11.69 -6.74
N ALA A 114 -9.84 -12.48 -7.75
CA ALA A 114 -9.09 -12.02 -8.90
C ALA A 114 -10.04 -11.75 -10.08
N LEU A 115 -9.98 -10.53 -10.61
CA LEU A 115 -10.81 -10.05 -11.71
C LEU A 115 -9.91 -9.71 -12.90
N ASP A 116 -10.35 -10.08 -14.09
CA ASP A 116 -9.77 -9.57 -15.32
C ASP A 116 -9.96 -8.05 -15.41
N LEU A 117 -8.87 -7.29 -15.57
CA LEU A 117 -8.90 -5.82 -15.52
C LEU A 117 -9.71 -5.20 -16.67
N ASP A 118 -9.73 -5.84 -17.85
CA ASP A 118 -10.42 -5.31 -19.04
C ASP A 118 -11.93 -5.58 -19.00
N THR A 119 -12.36 -6.68 -18.36
CA THR A 119 -13.74 -7.18 -18.47
C THR A 119 -14.50 -7.25 -17.14
N GLY A 120 -13.81 -7.16 -16.00
CA GLY A 120 -14.38 -7.39 -14.67
C GLY A 120 -14.80 -8.84 -14.42
N ALA A 121 -14.42 -9.78 -15.29
CA ALA A 121 -14.75 -11.19 -15.14
C ALA A 121 -13.92 -11.82 -14.01
N VAL A 122 -14.58 -12.58 -13.12
CA VAL A 122 -13.91 -13.35 -12.08
C VAL A 122 -13.04 -14.43 -12.74
N ARG A 123 -11.73 -14.36 -12.51
CA ARG A 123 -10.77 -15.40 -12.91
C ARG A 123 -10.76 -16.53 -11.89
N TRP A 124 -10.68 -16.19 -10.61
CA TRP A 124 -10.74 -17.12 -9.49
C TRP A 124 -11.12 -16.41 -8.20
N THR A 125 -11.53 -17.20 -7.20
CA THR A 125 -11.86 -16.74 -5.86
C THR A 125 -11.28 -17.71 -4.85
N VAL A 126 -10.63 -17.18 -3.80
CA VAL A 126 -10.22 -17.93 -2.61
C VAL A 126 -10.99 -17.39 -1.42
N GLU A 127 -11.48 -18.29 -0.57
CA GLU A 127 -12.22 -17.95 0.64
C GLU A 127 -11.69 -18.75 1.83
N VAL A 128 -11.52 -18.06 2.96
CA VAL A 128 -11.17 -18.65 4.25
C VAL A 128 -12.32 -18.35 5.22
N SER A 129 -12.94 -19.40 5.75
CA SER A 129 -14.04 -19.29 6.71
C SER A 129 -13.54 -19.14 8.15
N GLY A 130 -14.38 -18.61 9.04
CA GLY A 130 -14.11 -18.48 10.46
C GLY A 130 -13.15 -17.34 10.82
N THR A 131 -13.07 -16.30 9.98
CA THR A 131 -12.19 -15.16 10.25
C THR A 131 -12.81 -13.83 9.82
N ALA A 132 -12.69 -12.83 10.69
CA ALA A 132 -13.03 -11.44 10.43
C ALA A 132 -11.83 -10.61 9.93
N TYR A 133 -10.74 -11.24 9.47
CA TYR A 133 -9.58 -10.50 8.97
C TYR A 133 -9.20 -10.88 7.54
N ALA A 134 -9.08 -9.88 6.67
CA ALA A 134 -8.45 -9.99 5.36
C ALA A 134 -7.42 -8.87 5.20
N GLY A 135 -6.15 -9.24 5.05
CA GLY A 135 -5.10 -8.29 4.73
C GLY A 135 -5.17 -7.88 3.28
N ALA A 136 -4.45 -6.81 2.95
CA ALA A 136 -4.35 -6.37 1.57
C ALA A 136 -3.44 -7.33 0.78
N PRO A 137 -3.84 -7.78 -0.42
CA PRO A 137 -3.00 -8.65 -1.24
C PRO A 137 -1.73 -7.93 -1.72
N ARG A 138 -0.69 -8.69 -2.05
CA ARG A 138 0.55 -8.21 -2.68
C ARG A 138 0.92 -9.17 -3.81
N VAL A 139 1.26 -8.64 -4.98
CA VAL A 139 1.63 -9.45 -6.15
C VAL A 139 3.14 -9.34 -6.37
N ALA A 140 3.80 -10.48 -6.53
CA ALA A 140 5.21 -10.54 -6.83
C ALA A 140 5.46 -11.67 -7.83
N GLY A 141 5.61 -11.28 -9.11
CA GLY A 141 5.62 -12.23 -10.22
C GLY A 141 4.35 -13.08 -10.24
N GLU A 142 4.52 -14.40 -10.29
CA GLU A 142 3.40 -15.34 -10.37
C GLU A 142 2.77 -15.70 -9.00
N THR A 143 3.17 -15.02 -7.93
CA THR A 143 2.68 -15.27 -6.57
C THR A 143 1.86 -14.08 -6.06
N VAL A 144 0.67 -14.37 -5.52
CA VAL A 144 -0.12 -13.43 -4.73
C VAL A 144 0.01 -13.79 -3.26
N LEU A 145 0.56 -12.89 -2.46
CA LEU A 145 0.64 -12.99 -1.01
C LEU A 145 -0.57 -12.32 -0.38
N TRP A 146 -1.29 -13.07 0.45
CA TRP A 146 -2.52 -12.59 1.06
C TRP A 146 -2.69 -13.13 2.48
N ARG A 147 -2.97 -12.22 3.42
CA ARG A 147 -3.25 -12.56 4.82
C ARG A 147 -4.74 -12.88 4.98
N GLY A 148 -5.12 -14.07 4.54
CA GLY A 148 -6.48 -14.62 4.59
C GLY A 148 -6.85 -15.17 5.96
N GLY A 149 -6.80 -14.33 6.99
CA GLY A 149 -7.07 -14.70 8.36
C GLY A 149 -6.16 -14.01 9.38
N ALA A 150 -6.41 -14.25 10.66
CA ALA A 150 -5.69 -13.58 11.74
C ALA A 150 -4.20 -13.98 11.82
N ASP A 151 -3.85 -15.22 11.49
CA ASP A 151 -2.52 -15.79 11.78
C ASP A 151 -1.87 -16.54 10.62
N THR A 152 -2.43 -16.43 9.41
CA THR A 152 -1.94 -17.16 8.23
C THR A 152 -1.70 -16.22 7.05
N LEU A 153 -0.50 -16.31 6.49
CA LEU A 153 -0.13 -15.72 5.21
C LEU A 153 -0.18 -16.83 4.15
N TYR A 154 -1.00 -16.64 3.12
CA TYR A 154 -1.10 -17.54 1.98
C TYR A 154 -0.29 -16.98 0.83
N ALA A 155 0.51 -17.82 0.19
CA ALA A 155 1.03 -17.58 -1.14
C ALA A 155 0.21 -18.39 -2.14
N LEU A 156 -0.37 -17.70 -3.11
CA LEU A 156 -1.27 -18.27 -4.09
C LEU A 156 -0.67 -18.11 -5.49
N HIS A 157 -0.90 -19.08 -6.37
CA HIS A 157 -0.63 -18.92 -7.79
C HIS A 157 -1.51 -17.80 -8.36
N ALA A 158 -0.90 -16.78 -8.97
CA ALA A 158 -1.62 -15.66 -9.59
C ALA A 158 -2.59 -16.10 -10.70
N ALA A 159 -2.29 -17.22 -11.37
CA ALA A 159 -3.06 -17.74 -12.49
C ALA A 159 -4.42 -18.33 -12.10
N ASP A 160 -4.50 -19.04 -10.97
CA ASP A 160 -5.69 -19.83 -10.60
C ASP A 160 -6.08 -19.76 -9.11
N GLY A 161 -5.31 -19.06 -8.29
CA GLY A 161 -5.57 -18.92 -6.85
C GLY A 161 -5.24 -20.17 -6.03
N SER A 162 -4.63 -21.20 -6.61
CA SER A 162 -4.21 -22.38 -5.85
C SER A 162 -3.08 -22.06 -4.88
N GLU A 163 -3.08 -22.69 -3.71
CA GLU A 163 -2.04 -22.48 -2.69
C GLU A 163 -0.68 -23.00 -3.17
N ARG A 164 0.35 -22.16 -3.07
CA ARG A 164 1.77 -22.51 -3.23
C ARG A 164 2.36 -22.97 -1.91
N TRP A 165 2.19 -22.16 -0.89
CA TRP A 165 2.68 -22.38 0.46
C TRP A 165 1.97 -21.45 1.45
N THR A 166 2.10 -21.73 2.74
CA THR A 166 1.55 -20.92 3.83
C THR A 166 2.58 -20.69 4.93
N TRP A 167 2.47 -19.54 5.62
CA TRP A 167 3.26 -19.22 6.81
C TRP A 167 2.34 -18.80 7.97
N ARG A 168 2.67 -19.26 9.18
CA ARG A 168 2.09 -18.71 10.40
C ARG A 168 2.71 -17.33 10.66
N VAL A 169 1.87 -16.32 10.79
CA VAL A 169 2.30 -14.93 10.98
C VAL A 169 1.61 -14.29 12.17
N ARG A 170 2.23 -13.24 12.71
CA ARG A 170 1.71 -12.49 13.84
C ARG A 170 0.41 -11.80 13.43
N ASN A 171 -0.55 -11.80 14.34
CA ASN A 171 -1.80 -11.11 14.09
C ASN A 171 -1.60 -9.58 13.97
N HIS A 172 -2.34 -8.97 13.06
CA HIS A 172 -2.33 -7.55 12.70
C HIS A 172 -0.98 -7.00 12.23
N VAL A 173 -0.07 -7.88 11.79
CA VAL A 173 1.16 -7.47 11.12
C VAL A 173 1.09 -7.89 9.66
N GLU A 174 1.21 -6.90 8.80
CA GLU A 174 1.22 -7.06 7.36
C GLU A 174 2.64 -7.39 6.86
N PRO A 175 2.80 -8.29 5.86
CA PRO A 175 4.11 -8.58 5.29
C PRO A 175 4.62 -7.38 4.48
N VAL A 176 5.95 -7.27 4.37
CA VAL A 176 6.60 -6.37 3.41
C VAL A 176 7.28 -7.23 2.36
N VAL A 177 7.00 -6.97 1.08
CA VAL A 177 7.50 -7.80 -0.02
C VAL A 177 8.41 -6.96 -0.89
N ALA A 178 9.69 -7.33 -0.99
CA ALA A 178 10.67 -6.65 -1.82
C ALA A 178 11.77 -7.62 -2.26
N ARG A 179 12.31 -7.41 -3.47
CA ARG A 179 13.43 -8.20 -4.02
C ARG A 179 13.22 -9.72 -4.00
N GLY A 180 11.98 -10.17 -4.19
CA GLY A 180 11.65 -11.59 -4.15
C GLY A 180 11.57 -12.20 -2.76
N LEU A 181 11.64 -11.38 -1.71
CA LEU A 181 11.47 -11.78 -0.32
C LEU A 181 10.18 -11.20 0.27
N ALA A 182 9.51 -11.98 1.11
CA ALA A 182 8.49 -11.52 2.03
C ALA A 182 9.08 -11.47 3.44
N LEU A 183 9.12 -10.29 4.03
CA LEU A 183 9.48 -10.09 5.42
C LEU A 183 8.23 -10.23 6.29
N VAL A 184 8.24 -11.21 7.18
CA VAL A 184 7.12 -11.57 8.06
C VAL A 184 7.55 -11.63 9.52
N THR A 185 6.62 -11.30 10.41
CA THR A 185 6.79 -11.55 11.84
C THR A 185 6.08 -12.85 12.20
N VAL A 186 6.80 -13.80 12.77
CA VAL A 186 6.29 -15.09 13.23
C VAL A 186 6.09 -15.01 14.75
N PRO A 187 4.89 -15.33 15.26
CA PRO A 187 4.62 -15.24 16.69
C PRO A 187 5.34 -16.38 17.43
N ALA A 188 5.70 -16.16 18.69
CA ALA A 188 6.29 -17.20 19.54
C ALA A 188 5.35 -18.42 19.67
N GLU A 189 5.92 -19.62 19.78
CA GLU A 189 5.14 -20.85 19.99
C GLU A 189 4.56 -20.87 21.42
N ALA A 190 3.25 -21.07 21.55
CA ALA A 190 2.55 -21.28 22.82
C ALA A 190 2.86 -20.27 23.96
N GLY A 191 3.29 -19.05 23.63
CA GLY A 191 3.67 -18.03 24.61
C GLY A 191 5.02 -18.26 25.28
N GLU A 192 5.80 -19.23 24.79
CA GLU A 192 7.19 -19.47 25.18
C GLU A 192 8.13 -18.97 24.06
N GLY A 193 9.03 -18.03 24.39
CA GLY A 193 10.02 -17.49 23.45
C GLY A 193 9.68 -16.11 22.89
N ALA A 194 10.54 -15.64 21.99
CA ALA A 194 10.45 -14.33 21.34
C ALA A 194 9.79 -14.44 19.96
N GLU A 195 9.16 -13.35 19.49
CA GLU A 195 8.73 -13.27 18.10
C GLU A 195 9.94 -13.26 17.16
N GLU A 196 9.79 -13.94 16.03
CA GLU A 196 10.84 -14.01 15.02
C GLU A 196 10.51 -13.08 13.86
N LEU A 197 11.53 -12.41 13.32
CA LEU A 197 11.45 -11.72 12.04
C LEU A 197 12.10 -12.63 10.99
N VAL A 198 11.37 -13.01 9.96
CA VAL A 198 11.81 -13.98 8.95
C VAL A 198 11.69 -13.35 7.57
N ALA A 199 12.75 -13.41 6.78
CA ALA A 199 12.64 -13.21 5.34
C ALA A 199 12.43 -14.55 4.66
N VAL A 200 11.36 -14.61 3.88
CA VAL A 200 10.88 -15.81 3.19
C VAL A 200 11.00 -15.58 1.69
N ASP A 201 11.55 -16.54 0.96
CA ASP A 201 11.53 -16.52 -0.50
C ASP A 201 10.08 -16.67 -1.00
N VAL A 202 9.63 -15.69 -1.77
CA VAL A 202 8.22 -15.63 -2.18
C VAL A 202 7.83 -16.78 -3.13
N ARG A 203 8.81 -17.40 -3.78
CA ARG A 203 8.55 -18.43 -4.80
C ARG A 203 8.13 -19.76 -4.20
N ASP A 204 8.84 -20.18 -3.15
CA ASP A 204 8.75 -21.52 -2.56
C ASP A 204 8.39 -21.51 -1.06
N GLY A 205 8.51 -20.37 -0.40
CA GLY A 205 8.19 -20.22 1.01
C GLY A 205 9.36 -20.59 1.93
N ASP A 206 10.57 -20.79 1.40
CA ASP A 206 11.73 -21.14 2.19
C ASP A 206 12.27 -19.92 2.96
N ALA A 207 12.61 -20.11 4.23
CA ALA A 207 13.24 -19.08 5.03
C ALA A 207 14.66 -18.81 4.54
N VAL A 208 14.95 -17.56 4.18
CA VAL A 208 16.30 -17.12 3.75
C VAL A 208 17.13 -16.72 4.96
N TRP A 209 16.53 -16.02 5.92
CA TRP A 209 17.16 -15.70 7.20
C TRP A 209 16.11 -15.48 8.30
N THR A 210 16.54 -15.57 9.55
CA THR A 210 15.69 -15.38 10.74
C THR A 210 16.39 -14.58 11.81
N ARG A 211 15.67 -13.63 12.43
CA ARG A 211 16.10 -12.89 13.63
C ARG A 211 15.18 -13.18 14.81
N ARG A 212 15.78 -13.38 15.98
CA ARG A 212 15.09 -13.83 17.20
C ARG A 212 15.21 -12.85 18.38
N GLU A 213 15.75 -11.66 18.14
CA GLU A 213 16.26 -10.78 19.21
C GLU A 213 15.22 -9.83 19.83
N ALA A 214 13.93 -9.91 19.47
CA ALA A 214 12.92 -9.00 20.03
C ALA A 214 12.01 -9.71 21.03
N GLU A 215 12.15 -9.36 22.31
CA GLU A 215 11.31 -9.88 23.39
C GLU A 215 9.82 -9.50 23.24
N ARG A 216 9.50 -8.43 22.49
CA ARG A 216 8.11 -7.94 22.35
C ARG A 216 7.55 -7.95 20.93
N GLY A 217 8.39 -7.71 19.93
CA GLY A 217 7.98 -7.91 18.55
C GLY A 217 8.58 -7.00 17.50
N TRP A 218 8.37 -7.44 16.27
CA TRP A 218 8.81 -6.80 15.04
C TRP A 218 7.62 -6.35 14.21
N ILE A 219 7.70 -5.13 13.68
CA ILE A 219 6.67 -4.58 12.78
C ILE A 219 7.37 -4.14 11.48
N PRO A 220 7.31 -4.96 10.42
CA PRO A 220 7.68 -4.53 9.07
C PRO A 220 6.76 -3.40 8.60
N HIS A 221 7.35 -2.36 8.00
CA HIS A 221 6.58 -1.21 7.51
C HIS A 221 6.69 -1.01 5.99
N ALA A 222 7.92 -1.00 5.48
CA ALA A 222 8.21 -0.67 4.08
C ALA A 222 9.56 -1.27 3.66
N ALA A 223 9.88 -1.17 2.38
CA ALA A 223 11.21 -1.46 1.84
C ALA A 223 11.53 -0.56 0.65
N ASP A 224 12.82 -0.41 0.37
CA ASP A 224 13.31 0.08 -0.92
C ASP A 224 14.20 -0.98 -1.59
N ASP A 225 14.96 -0.58 -2.61
CA ASP A 225 15.86 -1.49 -3.33
C ASP A 225 17.04 -1.98 -2.47
N GLU A 226 17.33 -1.32 -1.35
CA GLU A 226 18.51 -1.58 -0.53
C GLU A 226 18.17 -2.06 0.89
N ARG A 227 16.96 -1.79 1.40
CA ARG A 227 16.63 -1.91 2.83
C ARG A 227 15.20 -2.39 3.08
N PHE A 228 15.03 -3.19 4.13
CA PHE A 228 13.75 -3.34 4.83
C PHE A 228 13.67 -2.40 6.02
N TYR A 229 12.53 -1.75 6.23
CA TYR A 229 12.28 -0.85 7.35
C TYR A 229 11.35 -1.50 8.35
N VAL A 230 11.83 -1.69 9.58
CA VAL A 230 11.17 -2.47 10.61
C VAL A 230 11.25 -1.74 11.94
N THR A 231 10.14 -1.67 12.67
CA THR A 231 10.18 -1.22 14.06
C THR A 231 10.44 -2.41 14.97
N ARG A 232 11.48 -2.28 15.80
CA ARG A 232 11.65 -3.14 16.97
C ARG A 232 11.00 -2.48 18.17
N THR A 233 10.00 -3.14 18.71
CA THR A 233 9.31 -2.69 19.94
C THR A 233 10.08 -3.11 21.19
N VAL A 234 10.04 -2.28 22.23
CA VAL A 234 10.75 -2.51 23.51
C VAL A 234 9.72 -2.70 24.63
N GLU A 235 10.09 -3.38 25.71
CA GLU A 235 9.27 -3.46 26.92
C GLU A 235 9.13 -2.12 27.65
N GLY A 236 8.02 -1.96 28.37
CA GLY A 236 7.73 -0.77 29.20
C GLY A 236 7.40 0.48 28.38
N ASP A 237 7.71 1.64 28.95
CA ASP A 237 7.50 2.97 28.36
C ASP A 237 8.64 3.38 27.40
N GLY A 238 9.56 2.46 27.09
CA GLY A 238 10.68 2.71 26.19
C GLY A 238 10.18 2.89 24.75
N ALA A 239 10.58 4.00 24.12
CA ALA A 239 10.27 4.23 22.72
C ALA A 239 10.94 3.17 21.84
N GLY A 240 10.20 2.63 20.86
CA GLY A 240 10.72 1.69 19.88
C GLY A 240 11.86 2.27 19.04
N ALA A 241 12.48 1.44 18.20
CA ALA A 241 13.48 1.89 17.24
C ALA A 241 13.09 1.48 15.83
N LEU A 242 13.16 2.43 14.90
CA LEU A 242 13.12 2.14 13.48
C LEU A 242 14.49 1.62 13.06
N LEU A 243 14.50 0.46 12.43
CA LEU A 243 15.69 -0.20 11.92
C LEU A 243 15.57 -0.27 10.40
N ALA A 244 16.68 0.01 9.72
CA ALA A 244 16.82 -0.38 8.34
C ALA A 244 17.75 -1.60 8.26
N LEU A 245 17.26 -2.65 7.62
CA LEU A 245 17.92 -3.95 7.53
C LEU A 245 18.37 -4.22 6.11
N ASP A 246 19.54 -4.82 5.93
CA ASP A 246 19.94 -5.38 4.63
C ASP A 246 18.99 -6.55 4.28
N PRO A 247 18.30 -6.53 3.13
CA PRO A 247 17.37 -7.58 2.73
C PRO A 247 17.99 -8.97 2.61
N ARG A 248 19.30 -9.06 2.38
CA ARG A 248 20.03 -10.31 2.15
C ARG A 248 20.41 -11.01 3.43
N THR A 249 20.80 -10.26 4.45
CA THR A 249 21.35 -10.82 5.70
C THR A 249 20.43 -10.60 6.89
N GLY A 250 19.52 -9.63 6.82
CA GLY A 250 18.70 -9.18 7.94
C GLY A 250 19.46 -8.32 8.95
N GLU A 251 20.74 -8.02 8.69
CA GLU A 251 21.58 -7.22 9.58
C GLU A 251 21.21 -5.74 9.52
N ASN A 252 21.42 -5.03 10.63
CA ASN A 252 21.13 -3.60 10.71
C ASN A 252 22.13 -2.82 9.84
N ALA A 253 21.63 -2.09 8.83
CA ALA A 253 22.38 -1.05 8.16
C ALA A 253 22.47 0.20 9.04
N TRP A 254 21.33 0.60 9.65
CA TRP A 254 21.26 1.69 10.62
C TRP A 254 20.05 1.52 11.56
N SER A 255 20.02 2.33 12.62
CA SER A 255 18.90 2.40 13.56
C SER A 255 18.63 3.83 14.01
N ALA A 256 17.36 4.23 14.04
CA ALA A 256 16.89 5.47 14.63
C ALA A 256 16.08 5.18 15.91
N GLY A 257 16.70 5.41 17.07
CA GLY A 257 16.07 5.21 18.37
C GLY A 257 14.98 6.26 18.63
N GLY A 258 13.88 5.85 19.26
CA GLY A 258 12.77 6.76 19.56
C GLY A 258 11.79 6.97 18.40
N VAL A 259 12.08 6.40 17.22
CA VAL A 259 11.22 6.49 16.05
C VAL A 259 10.34 5.25 15.99
N ALA A 260 9.07 5.42 16.33
CA ALA A 260 8.03 4.40 16.20
C ALA A 260 6.97 4.89 15.18
N PRO A 261 7.14 4.59 13.88
CA PRO A 261 6.27 5.07 12.82
C PRO A 261 4.83 4.55 12.98
N ARG A 262 3.85 5.46 12.85
CA ARG A 262 2.43 5.12 12.65
C ARG A 262 2.14 4.85 11.18
N SER A 263 2.82 5.59 10.31
CA SER A 263 2.91 5.35 8.86
C SER A 263 4.36 5.51 8.43
N LEU A 264 4.79 4.74 7.43
CA LEU A 264 6.13 4.89 6.85
C LEU A 264 6.03 4.80 5.33
N VAL A 265 6.51 5.86 4.67
CA VAL A 265 6.60 5.96 3.23
C VAL A 265 8.05 6.20 2.84
N VAL A 266 8.59 5.35 1.97
CA VAL A 266 9.97 5.43 1.49
C VAL A 266 9.95 5.74 -0.01
N GLY A 267 10.65 6.80 -0.41
CA GLY A 267 10.72 7.26 -1.79
C GLY A 267 11.66 8.44 -1.95
N GLY A 268 12.28 8.58 -3.12
CA GLY A 268 13.18 9.69 -3.43
C GLY A 268 14.37 9.83 -2.48
N GLY A 269 14.90 8.70 -2.00
CA GLY A 269 16.04 8.65 -1.08
C GLY A 269 15.71 9.05 0.37
N ARG A 270 14.43 9.16 0.74
CA ARG A 270 13.99 9.51 2.09
C ARG A 270 12.95 8.53 2.62
N ALA A 271 12.90 8.41 3.94
CA ALA A 271 11.84 7.75 4.69
C ALA A 271 11.03 8.80 5.45
N PHE A 272 9.75 8.93 5.14
CA PHE A 272 8.81 9.86 5.75
C PHE A 272 7.89 9.09 6.71
N SER A 273 7.72 9.62 7.91
CA SER A 273 6.91 8.99 8.94
C SER A 273 6.07 10.00 9.68
N SER A 274 4.85 9.61 10.04
CA SER A 274 4.16 10.23 11.17
C SER A 274 4.52 9.50 12.46
N ILE A 275 4.85 10.25 13.51
CA ILE A 275 5.15 9.73 14.85
C ILE A 275 4.27 10.41 15.89
N ALA A 276 4.06 9.74 17.03
CA ALA A 276 3.34 10.33 18.15
C ALA A 276 4.19 11.43 18.82
N ALA A 277 3.57 12.55 19.13
CA ALA A 277 4.17 13.67 19.85
C ALA A 277 3.33 14.05 21.07
N SER A 278 3.89 14.85 21.99
CA SER A 278 3.18 15.26 23.22
C SER A 278 1.87 16.03 22.95
N GLU A 279 1.80 16.73 21.83
CA GLU A 279 0.66 17.55 21.41
C GLU A 279 0.04 17.04 20.09
N GLY A 280 0.06 15.71 19.86
CA GLY A 280 -0.59 15.08 18.71
C GLY A 280 0.38 14.25 17.87
N SER A 281 0.66 14.71 16.64
CA SER A 281 1.55 14.03 15.71
C SER A 281 2.67 14.94 15.23
N GLU A 282 3.76 14.32 14.79
CA GLU A 282 4.87 14.99 14.13
C GLU A 282 5.23 14.24 12.85
N LEU A 283 5.52 14.98 11.78
CA LEU A 283 6.04 14.45 10.54
C LEU A 283 7.56 14.53 10.55
N LEU A 284 8.19 13.38 10.37
CA LEU A 284 9.63 13.20 10.36
C LEU A 284 10.07 12.76 8.96
N ALA A 285 11.16 13.36 8.46
CA ALA A 285 11.88 12.87 7.30
C ALA A 285 13.29 12.43 7.70
N LEU A 286 13.62 11.19 7.35
CA LEU A 286 14.93 10.60 7.53
C LEU A 286 15.58 10.33 6.18
N GLY A 287 16.90 10.37 6.11
CA GLY A 287 17.64 9.81 4.97
C GLY A 287 17.40 8.31 4.88
N ALA A 288 17.02 7.80 3.71
CA ALA A 288 16.81 6.36 3.53
C ALA A 288 18.12 5.57 3.72
N SER A 289 19.26 6.19 3.40
CA SER A 289 20.59 5.59 3.41
C SER A 289 21.22 5.44 4.80
N ASP A 290 20.95 6.38 5.69
CA ASP A 290 21.68 6.59 6.96
C ASP A 290 20.75 6.70 8.18
N GLY A 291 19.46 7.00 7.97
CA GLY A 291 18.51 7.24 9.05
C GLY A 291 18.65 8.62 9.70
N ASP A 292 19.47 9.51 9.15
CA ASP A 292 19.70 10.83 9.71
C ASP A 292 18.47 11.72 9.49
N SER A 293 18.09 12.49 10.53
CA SER A 293 16.97 13.42 10.43
C SER A 293 17.30 14.56 9.45
N ALA A 294 16.54 14.61 8.35
CA ALA A 294 16.60 15.71 7.41
C ALA A 294 15.80 16.91 7.93
N TRP A 295 14.59 16.64 8.44
CA TRP A 295 13.73 17.63 9.07
C TRP A 295 12.63 16.96 9.88
N SER A 296 12.01 17.77 10.75
CA SER A 296 10.80 17.42 11.47
C SER A 296 9.81 18.59 11.44
N ARG A 297 8.51 18.31 11.39
CA ARG A 297 7.44 19.30 11.27
C ARG A 297 6.20 18.89 12.04
N SER A 298 5.63 19.82 12.79
CA SER A 298 4.29 19.67 13.33
C SER A 298 3.23 19.89 12.22
N PRO A 299 2.03 19.31 12.38
CA PRO A 299 0.88 19.61 11.55
C PRO A 299 0.62 21.11 11.45
N PRO A 300 0.20 21.62 10.29
CA PRO A 300 -0.03 23.04 10.10
C PRO A 300 -1.39 23.41 10.68
N VAL A 301 -1.38 24.18 11.77
CA VAL A 301 -2.51 24.92 12.35
C VAL A 301 -3.65 24.05 12.91
N GLU A 302 -4.16 24.46 14.06
CA GLU A 302 -5.38 23.91 14.66
C GLU A 302 -6.60 24.63 14.10
N ARG A 303 -7.68 23.92 13.77
CA ARG A 303 -8.89 24.54 13.20
C ARG A 303 -9.79 25.06 14.32
N GLU A 304 -10.25 26.31 14.19
CA GLU A 304 -11.34 26.81 15.03
C GLU A 304 -12.66 26.20 14.57
N THR A 305 -13.35 25.58 15.52
CA THR A 305 -14.70 25.04 15.39
C THR A 305 -15.60 25.74 16.41
N ASP A 306 -16.92 25.57 16.30
CA ASP A 306 -17.88 26.08 17.28
C ASP A 306 -17.60 25.54 18.71
N ASP A 307 -16.97 24.36 18.82
CA ASP A 307 -16.58 23.71 20.07
C ASP A 307 -15.13 24.03 20.52
N GLY A 308 -14.45 24.94 19.81
CA GLY A 308 -13.09 25.39 20.09
C GLY A 308 -12.05 24.90 19.07
N VAL A 309 -10.79 24.92 19.48
CA VAL A 309 -9.65 24.67 18.61
C VAL A 309 -9.32 23.17 18.55
N VAL A 310 -9.19 22.61 17.35
CA VAL A 310 -8.92 21.19 17.12
C VAL A 310 -7.63 20.99 16.34
N ALA A 311 -6.67 20.28 16.93
CA ALA A 311 -5.47 19.80 16.24
C ALA A 311 -5.80 18.56 15.39
N GLY A 312 -5.43 18.60 14.11
CA GLY A 312 -5.54 17.44 13.22
C GLY A 312 -4.34 16.50 13.34
N GLU A 313 -4.56 15.20 13.20
CA GLU A 313 -3.49 14.20 13.14
C GLU A 313 -3.04 14.00 11.69
N GLU A 314 -1.75 14.16 11.40
CA GLU A 314 -1.21 13.92 10.06
C GLU A 314 -0.69 12.48 9.91
N THR A 315 -1.04 11.86 8.79
CA THR A 315 -0.52 10.57 8.33
C THR A 315 0.09 10.73 6.94
N VAL A 316 1.29 10.19 6.71
CA VAL A 316 1.93 10.27 5.40
C VAL A 316 1.19 9.34 4.44
N ALA A 317 0.65 9.92 3.37
CA ALA A 317 -0.20 9.22 2.41
C ALA A 317 0.54 8.84 1.11
N ALA A 318 1.43 9.70 0.62
CA ALA A 318 2.21 9.47 -0.60
C ALA A 318 3.51 10.28 -0.59
N ALA A 319 4.49 9.87 -1.40
CA ALA A 319 5.73 10.61 -1.57
C ALA A 319 6.30 10.52 -3.00
N THR A 320 6.99 11.59 -3.39
CA THR A 320 7.81 11.70 -4.59
C THR A 320 9.18 12.26 -4.20
N GLU A 321 10.10 12.41 -5.15
CA GLU A 321 11.38 13.08 -4.90
C GLU A 321 11.22 14.55 -4.45
N ALA A 322 10.19 15.24 -4.95
CA ALA A 322 9.99 16.66 -4.73
C ALA A 322 8.93 16.98 -3.67
N PHE A 323 7.99 16.06 -3.43
CA PHE A 323 6.83 16.31 -2.57
C PHE A 323 6.53 15.15 -1.64
N VAL A 324 6.10 15.46 -0.42
CA VAL A 324 5.42 14.53 0.48
C VAL A 324 3.98 14.99 0.68
N VAL A 325 3.05 14.04 0.64
CA VAL A 325 1.62 14.27 0.77
C VAL A 325 1.14 13.63 2.07
N ALA A 326 0.50 14.42 2.92
CA ALA A 326 -0.07 13.97 4.18
C ALA A 326 -1.59 14.13 4.16
N SER A 327 -2.29 13.16 4.72
CA SER A 327 -3.70 13.30 5.08
C SER A 327 -3.79 13.78 6.52
N GLN A 328 -4.58 14.81 6.77
CA GLN A 328 -4.84 15.36 8.09
C GLN A 328 -6.28 15.04 8.50
N ASP A 329 -6.44 14.27 9.57
CA ASP A 329 -7.74 13.83 10.10
C ASP A 329 -8.12 14.62 11.36
N PHE A 330 -9.35 15.12 11.40
CA PHE A 330 -9.89 15.87 12.54
C PHE A 330 -10.92 15.08 13.36
N HIS A 331 -11.03 13.76 13.12
CA HIS A 331 -11.87 12.81 13.83
C HIS A 331 -13.35 13.23 13.85
N GLY A 332 -13.84 13.71 12.70
CA GLY A 332 -15.22 14.19 12.52
C GLY A 332 -15.53 15.55 13.16
N ARG A 333 -14.56 16.21 13.80
CA ARG A 333 -14.73 17.56 14.38
C ARG A 333 -14.59 18.67 13.35
N ALA A 334 -13.89 18.39 12.25
CA ALA A 334 -13.78 19.25 11.08
C ALA A 334 -13.60 18.37 9.83
N PRO A 335 -13.83 18.92 8.62
CA PRO A 335 -13.49 18.22 7.39
C PRO A 335 -11.98 17.90 7.33
N ASN A 336 -11.65 16.72 6.83
CA ASN A 336 -10.27 16.29 6.60
C ASN A 336 -9.57 17.20 5.58
N ARG A 337 -8.24 17.15 5.55
CA ARG A 337 -7.41 17.93 4.63
C ARG A 337 -6.35 17.04 4.00
N VAL A 338 -5.91 17.41 2.80
CA VAL A 338 -4.65 16.90 2.24
C VAL A 338 -3.63 18.04 2.24
N VAL A 339 -2.46 17.79 2.81
CA VAL A 339 -1.37 18.74 2.93
C VAL A 339 -0.22 18.29 2.04
N VAL A 340 0.19 19.15 1.11
CA VAL A 340 1.34 18.90 0.24
C VAL A 340 2.52 19.75 0.69
N ARG A 341 3.68 19.12 0.82
CA ARG A 341 4.90 19.73 1.33
C ARG A 341 6.06 19.46 0.39
N ASP A 342 7.03 20.37 0.39
CA ASP A 342 8.34 20.12 -0.23
C ASP A 342 9.04 18.97 0.51
N ALA A 343 9.49 17.96 -0.22
CA ALA A 343 10.11 16.77 0.36
C ALA A 343 11.48 17.05 1.01
N ALA A 344 12.18 18.08 0.55
CA ALA A 344 13.51 18.42 1.04
C ALA A 344 13.46 19.29 2.31
N THR A 345 12.47 20.18 2.44
CA THR A 345 12.36 21.08 3.59
C THR A 345 11.24 20.72 4.56
N GLY A 346 10.18 20.05 4.11
CA GLY A 346 8.96 19.77 4.88
C GLY A 346 7.99 20.94 4.94
N ASP A 347 8.27 22.04 4.24
CA ASP A 347 7.42 23.23 4.25
C ASP A 347 6.17 23.00 3.40
N VAL A 348 5.02 23.47 3.89
CA VAL A 348 3.74 23.36 3.19
C VAL A 348 3.80 24.20 1.92
N THR A 349 3.47 23.59 0.78
CA THR A 349 3.40 24.28 -0.51
C THR A 349 1.97 24.70 -0.81
N TRP A 350 1.01 23.78 -0.65
CA TRP A 350 -0.41 23.98 -0.90
C TRP A 350 -1.21 22.81 -0.30
N THR A 351 -2.53 22.93 -0.29
CA THR A 351 -3.45 22.03 0.44
C THR A 351 -4.79 21.86 -0.28
N VAL A 352 -5.53 20.80 0.05
CA VAL A 352 -6.89 20.49 -0.44
C VAL A 352 -7.84 20.33 0.75
N GLY A 353 -9.07 20.84 0.65
CA GLY A 353 -10.08 20.76 1.72
C GLY A 353 -10.15 22.00 2.63
N ASP A 354 -9.52 23.12 2.24
CA ASP A 354 -9.64 24.39 2.95
C ASP A 354 -10.89 25.18 2.57
N ASP A 355 -11.44 24.94 1.38
CA ASP A 355 -12.58 25.64 0.82
C ASP A 355 -13.72 24.67 0.44
N ASP A 356 -14.96 25.16 0.47
CA ASP A 356 -16.14 24.33 0.15
C ASP A 356 -16.15 23.85 -1.31
N SER A 357 -15.32 24.45 -2.17
CA SER A 357 -15.29 24.17 -3.61
C SER A 357 -14.57 22.86 -3.97
N SER A 358 -13.54 22.49 -3.19
CA SER A 358 -12.73 21.29 -3.43
C SER A 358 -13.39 19.99 -2.95
N GLY A 359 -14.29 20.08 -1.97
CA GLY A 359 -14.89 18.92 -1.30
C GLY A 359 -13.95 18.30 -0.27
N ALA A 360 -14.52 17.72 0.80
CA ALA A 360 -13.74 17.12 1.86
C ALA A 360 -13.09 15.80 1.40
N PRO A 361 -11.78 15.58 1.60
CA PRO A 361 -11.12 14.31 1.35
C PRO A 361 -11.73 13.17 2.15
N THR A 362 -12.03 12.05 1.50
CA THR A 362 -12.72 10.89 2.10
C THR A 362 -11.85 9.66 2.26
N ALA A 363 -10.77 9.57 1.47
CA ALA A 363 -9.85 8.44 1.51
C ALA A 363 -8.43 8.91 1.21
N LEU A 364 -7.45 8.01 1.41
CA LEU A 364 -6.05 8.34 1.20
C LEU A 364 -5.80 8.78 -0.26
N PRO A 365 -5.14 9.93 -0.50
CA PRO A 365 -4.77 10.39 -1.83
C PRO A 365 -3.60 9.59 -2.40
N PHE A 366 -3.43 9.66 -3.72
CA PHE A 366 -2.30 9.03 -4.41
C PHE A 366 -1.78 9.88 -5.56
N VAL A 367 -0.53 9.65 -5.96
CA VAL A 367 0.14 10.38 -7.04
C VAL A 367 0.20 9.51 -8.29
N CYS A 368 -0.04 10.12 -9.45
CA CYS A 368 0.24 9.50 -10.74
C CYS A 368 0.89 10.54 -11.66
N GLY A 369 2.15 10.28 -12.03
CA GLY A 369 2.96 11.23 -12.79
C GLY A 369 3.17 12.54 -12.02
N ASP A 370 2.64 13.63 -12.57
CA ASP A 370 2.72 14.99 -12.04
C ASP A 370 1.39 15.46 -11.41
N ALA A 371 0.45 14.54 -11.18
CA ALA A 371 -0.86 14.83 -10.64
C ALA A 371 -1.11 14.13 -9.30
N LEU A 372 -1.84 14.81 -8.41
CA LEU A 372 -2.38 14.29 -7.17
C LEU A 372 -3.86 13.95 -7.37
N TYR A 373 -4.25 12.74 -7.02
CA TYR A 373 -5.62 12.25 -7.07
C TYR A 373 -6.16 12.18 -5.63
N VAL A 374 -7.19 12.97 -5.36
CA VAL A 374 -7.80 13.09 -4.04
C VAL A 374 -9.25 12.60 -4.11
N PRO A 375 -9.56 11.47 -3.48
CA PRO A 375 -10.94 11.06 -3.22
C PRO A 375 -11.65 12.12 -2.38
N VAL A 376 -12.76 12.67 -2.87
CA VAL A 376 -13.52 13.74 -2.19
C VAL A 376 -15.01 13.43 -2.15
N GLU A 377 -15.71 13.92 -1.13
CA GLU A 377 -17.16 14.04 -1.19
C GLU A 377 -17.57 15.04 -2.29
N ALA A 378 -18.78 14.88 -2.82
CA ALA A 378 -19.34 15.88 -3.71
C ALA A 378 -19.45 17.25 -3.04
N ALA A 379 -19.14 18.31 -3.78
CA ALA A 379 -19.46 19.66 -3.36
C ALA A 379 -20.99 19.80 -3.27
N ALA A 380 -21.49 20.47 -2.23
CA ALA A 380 -22.88 20.85 -2.18
C ALA A 380 -23.18 21.73 -3.41
N ALA A 381 -24.26 21.42 -4.15
CA ALA A 381 -24.74 22.33 -5.18
C ALA A 381 -25.00 23.69 -4.52
N GLY A 382 -24.56 24.78 -5.15
CA GLY A 382 -24.87 26.13 -4.70
C GLY A 382 -26.38 26.31 -4.52
N ASP A 383 -26.76 27.23 -3.64
CA ASP A 383 -28.12 27.48 -3.09
C ASP A 383 -29.21 27.86 -4.13
N ASP A 384 -28.96 27.64 -5.43
CA ASP A 384 -29.88 27.97 -6.52
C ASP A 384 -30.78 26.78 -6.88
N GLY A 385 -31.80 26.55 -6.05
CA GLY A 385 -33.13 26.08 -6.47
C GLY A 385 -33.34 24.58 -6.78
N ASP A 386 -34.16 23.94 -5.94
CA ASP A 386 -35.10 22.81 -6.13
C ASP A 386 -34.73 21.52 -6.91
N ASP A 387 -33.52 21.37 -7.45
CA ASP A 387 -32.98 20.10 -7.95
C ASP A 387 -31.52 19.93 -7.49
N ALA A 388 -31.29 19.97 -6.17
CA ALA A 388 -29.98 19.67 -5.58
C ALA A 388 -29.68 18.16 -5.73
N GLN A 389 -29.28 17.74 -6.92
CA GLN A 389 -28.70 16.42 -7.16
C GLN A 389 -27.38 16.38 -6.40
N ARG A 390 -27.36 15.83 -5.17
CA ARG A 390 -26.10 15.45 -4.52
C ARG A 390 -25.39 14.51 -5.49
N THR A 391 -24.29 14.98 -6.07
CA THR A 391 -23.43 14.12 -6.88
C THR A 391 -22.78 13.11 -5.93
N GLY A 392 -22.51 11.88 -6.39
CA GLY A 392 -21.84 10.87 -5.56
C GLY A 392 -20.36 11.23 -5.29
N PRO A 393 -19.59 10.37 -4.60
CA PRO A 393 -18.15 10.49 -4.46
C PRO A 393 -17.45 10.78 -5.79
N ALA A 394 -16.39 11.59 -5.71
CA ALA A 394 -15.62 12.00 -6.87
C ALA A 394 -14.12 11.87 -6.62
N LEU A 395 -13.36 11.86 -7.71
CA LEU A 395 -11.91 11.95 -7.70
C LEU A 395 -11.50 13.33 -8.23
N SER A 396 -10.94 14.18 -7.35
CA SER A 396 -10.38 15.48 -7.74
C SER A 396 -8.93 15.30 -8.16
N VAL A 397 -8.57 15.82 -9.33
CA VAL A 397 -7.22 15.70 -9.90
C VAL A 397 -6.55 17.06 -9.89
N HIS A 398 -5.45 17.17 -9.16
CA HIS A 398 -4.70 18.41 -8.98
C HIS A 398 -3.31 18.30 -9.62
N ALA A 399 -2.81 19.39 -10.21
CA ALA A 399 -1.40 19.49 -10.55
C ALA A 399 -0.56 19.43 -9.27
N LEU A 400 0.40 18.51 -9.18
CA LEU A 400 1.17 18.31 -7.95
C LEU A 400 2.04 19.54 -7.59
N ALA A 401 2.48 20.28 -8.61
CA ALA A 401 3.40 21.41 -8.44
C ALA A 401 2.77 22.63 -7.75
N ASP A 402 1.48 22.89 -7.97
CA ASP A 402 0.84 24.14 -7.54
C ASP A 402 -0.60 23.97 -7.01
N GLY A 403 -1.15 22.75 -7.02
CA GLY A 403 -2.48 22.45 -6.51
C GLY A 403 -3.63 22.79 -7.46
N THR A 404 -3.35 23.31 -8.66
CA THR A 404 -4.39 23.69 -9.64
C THR A 404 -5.25 22.49 -9.99
N VAL A 405 -6.57 22.63 -9.86
CA VAL A 405 -7.54 21.58 -10.25
C VAL A 405 -7.51 21.41 -11.78
N ARG A 406 -7.20 20.20 -12.23
CA ARG A 406 -7.19 19.82 -13.65
C ARG A 406 -8.52 19.23 -14.09
N GLU A 407 -9.09 18.37 -13.25
CA GLU A 407 -10.28 17.59 -13.57
C GLU A 407 -10.96 17.14 -12.28
N ARG A 408 -12.28 16.91 -12.36
CA ARG A 408 -13.04 16.24 -11.31
C ARG A 408 -13.88 15.15 -11.94
N GLN A 409 -13.57 13.90 -11.61
CA GLN A 409 -14.27 12.73 -12.13
C GLN A 409 -15.32 12.26 -11.12
N GLY A 410 -16.59 12.29 -11.49
CA GLY A 410 -17.65 11.63 -10.71
C GLY A 410 -17.56 10.12 -10.85
N LEU A 411 -17.66 9.37 -9.76
CA LEU A 411 -17.51 7.92 -9.79
C LEU A 411 -18.85 7.17 -9.82
N ASP A 412 -20.00 7.84 -9.66
CA ASP A 412 -21.32 7.18 -9.66
C ASP A 412 -21.35 5.90 -8.80
N VAL A 413 -20.77 6.00 -7.61
CA VAL A 413 -20.78 4.98 -6.56
C VAL A 413 -21.48 5.55 -5.32
N ASP A 414 -21.94 4.69 -4.42
CA ASP A 414 -22.60 5.15 -3.19
C ASP A 414 -21.55 5.64 -2.18
N GLU A 415 -20.60 4.78 -1.83
CA GLU A 415 -19.50 5.08 -0.90
C GLU A 415 -18.19 4.55 -1.46
N LEU A 416 -17.25 5.45 -1.77
CA LEU A 416 -15.92 5.07 -2.21
C LEU A 416 -15.06 4.63 -1.01
N VAL A 417 -14.50 3.43 -1.08
CA VAL A 417 -13.59 2.91 -0.03
C VAL A 417 -12.14 3.12 -0.45
N HIS A 418 -11.76 2.61 -1.62
CA HIS A 418 -10.40 2.75 -2.15
C HIS A 418 -10.43 2.99 -3.66
N ALA A 419 -9.41 3.71 -4.15
CA ALA A 419 -9.16 3.90 -5.57
C ALA A 419 -7.66 3.82 -5.85
N VAL A 420 -7.31 3.22 -6.98
CA VAL A 420 -5.94 3.09 -7.50
C VAL A 420 -5.95 3.25 -9.01
N VAL A 421 -4.83 3.68 -9.60
CA VAL A 421 -4.63 3.70 -11.05
C VAL A 421 -3.57 2.69 -11.45
N ALA A 422 -3.85 1.89 -12.46
CA ALA A 422 -2.93 0.89 -12.98
C ALA A 422 -3.26 0.53 -14.43
N ASP A 423 -2.23 0.31 -15.24
CA ASP A 423 -2.31 -0.09 -16.66
C ASP A 423 -3.30 0.74 -17.51
N GLY A 424 -3.39 2.04 -17.23
CA GLY A 424 -4.27 2.96 -17.95
C GLY A 424 -5.74 2.89 -17.53
N SER A 425 -6.04 2.27 -16.38
CA SER A 425 -7.36 2.17 -15.77
C SER A 425 -7.38 2.77 -14.37
N LEU A 426 -8.50 3.38 -14.00
CA LEU A 426 -8.83 3.65 -12.59
C LEU A 426 -9.62 2.45 -12.09
N VAL A 427 -9.24 1.86 -10.96
CA VAL A 427 -10.01 0.81 -10.28
C VAL A 427 -10.43 1.32 -8.92
N ALA A 428 -11.73 1.27 -8.65
CA ALA A 428 -12.30 1.65 -7.36
C ALA A 428 -13.02 0.48 -6.71
N THR A 429 -12.87 0.37 -5.38
CA THR A 429 -13.75 -0.44 -4.55
C THR A 429 -14.70 0.47 -3.79
N ALA A 430 -15.97 0.12 -3.82
CA ALA A 430 -17.03 0.88 -3.20
C ALA A 430 -17.99 -0.04 -2.43
N ARG A 431 -18.69 0.54 -1.47
CA ARG A 431 -19.80 -0.10 -0.76
C ARG A 431 -21.09 0.43 -1.36
N PRO A 432 -21.82 -0.36 -2.18
CA PRO A 432 -23.20 -0.06 -2.45
C PRO A 432 -24.02 0.00 -1.16
N SER A 433 -25.14 0.69 -1.20
CA SER A 433 -26.21 0.68 -0.20
C SER A 433 -26.80 -0.74 -0.03
N GLY A 434 -26.06 -1.63 0.65
CA GLY A 434 -26.39 -3.04 0.85
C GLY A 434 -25.17 -3.89 1.24
N ASP A 435 -25.36 -5.21 1.28
CA ASP A 435 -24.37 -6.19 1.79
C ASP A 435 -23.34 -6.69 0.75
N ALA A 436 -22.92 -5.82 -0.17
CA ALA A 436 -22.01 -6.20 -1.27
C ALA A 436 -20.80 -5.25 -1.35
N VAL A 437 -19.75 -5.72 -2.03
CA VAL A 437 -18.66 -4.85 -2.52
C VAL A 437 -18.90 -4.63 -4.02
N SER A 438 -18.81 -3.39 -4.49
CA SER A 438 -18.67 -3.12 -5.92
C SER A 438 -17.21 -2.84 -6.26
N VAL A 439 -16.77 -3.42 -7.37
CA VAL A 439 -15.49 -3.12 -8.00
C VAL A 439 -15.78 -2.54 -9.36
N ASP A 440 -15.30 -1.34 -9.60
CA ASP A 440 -15.59 -0.56 -10.81
C ASP A 440 -14.28 -0.16 -11.47
N ALA A 441 -14.25 -0.15 -12.81
CA ALA A 441 -13.12 0.35 -13.56
C ALA A 441 -13.53 1.36 -14.63
N TRP A 442 -12.70 2.39 -14.82
CA TRP A 442 -12.87 3.43 -15.86
C TRP A 442 -11.79 3.28 -16.93
#